data_AF-A0A1S8FJL7-F1
#
_entry.id   AF-A0A1S8FJL7-F1
#
_cell.length_a   1.000
_cell.length_b   1.000
_cell.length_c   1.000
_cell.angle_alpha   90.00
_cell.angle_beta   90.00
_cell.angle_gamma   90.00
#
_symmetry.space_group_name_H-M   'P 1'
#
loop_
_entity.id
_entity.type
_entity.pdbx_description
1 polymer ?
#
loop_
_entity_poly.entity_id
_entity_poly.type
_entity_poly.pdbx_seq_one_letter_code
_entity_poly.pdbx_strand_id
1 'polypeptide(L)'
;MSKLATILLGPQWVSRRRKKRLVAARLQLNPATQAEEYARLTEQIKFEEDFVESFTNFVKERQAARFRQSFSVSAKGIFQLLGLTVLIFVAIGLKRYFLG
;
A
#
# COMPACT_ATOMS: atom_id res chain seq x y z
N MET A 1 -15.95 -6.87 4.21
CA MET A 1 -14.55 -6.40 4.03
C MET A 1 -13.67 -7.58 3.65
N SER A 2 -12.78 -7.44 2.66
CA SER A 2 -11.87 -8.51 2.22
C SER A 2 -10.85 -8.89 3.31
N LYS A 3 -10.56 -10.19 3.50
CA LYS A 3 -9.54 -10.69 4.47
C LYS A 3 -8.19 -9.97 4.32
N LEU A 4 -7.80 -9.60 3.10
CA LEU A 4 -6.58 -8.84 2.83
C LEU A 4 -6.63 -7.42 3.38
N ALA A 5 -7.78 -6.75 3.30
CA ALA A 5 -7.96 -5.42 3.88
C ALA A 5 -7.89 -5.48 5.41
N THR A 6 -8.41 -6.54 6.03
CA THR A 6 -8.30 -6.74 7.49
C THR A 6 -6.87 -7.01 7.92
N ILE A 7 -6.08 -7.76 7.15
CA ILE A 7 -4.66 -8.02 7.49
C ILE A 7 -3.80 -6.77 7.28
N LEU A 8 -4.05 -6.02 6.20
CA LEU A 8 -3.26 -4.83 5.84
C LEU A 8 -3.64 -3.57 6.62
N LEU A 9 -4.87 -3.44 7.11
CA LEU A 9 -5.33 -2.24 7.81
C LEU A 9 -5.79 -2.50 9.25
N GLY A 10 -5.99 -3.77 9.62
CA GLY A 10 -6.37 -4.18 10.98
C GLY A 10 -5.38 -3.74 12.05
N PRO A 11 -4.06 -3.98 11.88
CA PRO A 11 -3.06 -3.55 12.85
C PRO A 11 -3.08 -2.02 13.07
N GLN A 12 -3.19 -1.25 11.98
CA GLN A 12 -3.25 0.21 12.04
C GLN A 12 -4.53 0.71 12.74
N TRP A 13 -5.68 0.07 12.46
CA TRP A 13 -6.95 0.44 13.10
C TRP A 13 -6.96 0.12 14.60
N VAL A 14 -6.42 -1.03 15.00
CA VAL A 14 -6.28 -1.42 16.40
C VAL A 14 -5.36 -0.45 17.14
N SER A 15 -4.20 -0.12 16.57
CA SER A 15 -3.25 0.84 17.14
C SER A 15 -3.88 2.23 17.29
N ARG A 16 -4.55 2.76 16.26
CA ARG A 16 -5.28 4.05 16.34
C ARG A 16 -6.34 4.05 17.45
N ARG A 17 -7.06 2.93 17.64
CA ARG A 17 -8.06 2.80 18.69
C ARG A 17 -7.41 2.75 20.08
N ARG A 18 -6.29 2.06 20.22
CA ARG A 18 -5.50 1.99 21.46
C ARG A 18 -4.92 3.36 21.81
N LYS A 19 -4.32 4.08 20.86
CA LYS A 19 -3.88 5.47 21.02
C LYS A 19 -4.99 6.37 21.54
N LYS A 20 -6.19 6.31 20.95
CA LYS A 20 -7.34 7.12 21.44
C LYS A 20 -7.67 6.84 22.91
N ARG A 21 -7.60 5.57 23.35
CA ARG A 21 -7.82 5.20 24.75
C ARG A 21 -6.70 5.72 25.65
N LEU A 22 -5.45 5.63 25.21
CA LEU A 22 -4.29 6.15 25.96
C LEU A 22 -4.35 7.68 26.11
N VAL A 23 -4.74 8.39 25.05
CA VAL A 23 -4.96 9.85 25.10
C VAL A 23 -6.07 10.20 26.08
N ALA A 24 -7.20 9.48 26.04
CA ALA A 24 -8.30 9.69 26.97
C ALA A 24 -7.89 9.42 28.43
N ALA A 25 -7.12 8.37 28.68
CA ALA A 25 -6.57 8.06 29.99
C ALA A 25 -5.60 9.16 30.47
N ARG A 26 -4.73 9.65 29.58
CA ARG A 26 -3.78 10.73 29.91
C ARG A 26 -4.49 12.04 30.26
N LEU A 27 -5.60 12.35 29.60
CA LEU A 27 -6.40 13.55 29.88
C LEU A 27 -7.05 13.56 31.26
N GLN A 28 -7.23 12.38 31.88
CA GLN A 28 -7.77 12.26 33.24
C GLN A 28 -6.69 12.42 34.32
N LEU A 29 -5.40 12.36 33.94
CA LEU A 29 -4.29 12.54 34.87
C LEU A 29 -3.94 14.02 34.99
N ASN A 30 -3.64 14.43 36.22
CA ASN A 30 -3.09 15.77 36.46
C ASN A 30 -1.56 15.71 36.40
N PRO A 31 -0.90 16.42 35.46
CA PRO A 31 0.54 16.35 35.28
C PRO A 31 1.33 16.86 36.50
N ALA A 32 0.72 17.68 37.36
CA ALA A 32 1.38 18.21 38.57
C ALA A 32 1.42 17.19 39.73
N THR A 33 0.45 16.28 39.81
CA THR A 33 0.36 15.29 40.90
C THR A 33 0.71 13.87 40.45
N GLN A 34 0.60 13.57 39.15
CA GLN A 34 0.79 12.24 38.57
C GLN A 34 1.76 12.30 37.38
N ALA A 35 2.91 12.95 37.59
CA ALA A 35 3.90 13.20 36.52
C ALA A 35 4.45 11.91 35.90
N GLU A 36 4.72 10.88 36.70
CA GLU A 36 5.25 9.60 36.22
C GLU A 36 4.25 8.85 35.32
N GLU A 37 2.99 8.76 35.75
CA GLU A 37 1.93 8.12 34.97
C GLU A 37 1.63 8.89 33.69
N TYR A 38 1.66 10.22 33.76
CA TYR A 38 1.50 11.10 32.60
C TYR A 38 2.65 10.91 31.59
N ALA A 39 3.90 10.81 32.06
CA ALA A 39 5.06 10.55 31.22
C ALA A 39 4.96 9.17 30.55
N ARG A 40 4.63 8.12 31.33
CA ARG A 40 4.47 6.76 30.82
C ARG A 40 3.40 6.67 29.73
N LEU A 41 2.24 7.29 29.95
CA LEU A 41 1.19 7.32 28.92
C LEU A 41 1.62 8.13 27.69
N THR A 42 2.40 9.18 27.87
CA THR A 42 2.93 9.97 26.74
C THR A 42 3.91 9.17 25.90
N GLU A 43 4.81 8.39 26.51
CA GLU A 43 5.69 7.48 25.79
C GLU A 43 4.93 6.39 25.03
N GLN A 44 3.90 5.80 25.66
CA GLN A 44 3.05 4.81 24.99
C GLN A 44 2.28 5.40 23.81
N ILE A 45 1.81 6.66 23.91
CA ILE A 45 1.16 7.35 22.80
C ILE A 45 2.14 7.56 21.64
N LYS A 46 3.38 7.99 21.93
CA LYS A 46 4.43 8.17 20.90
C LYS A 46 4.76 6.85 20.21
N PHE A 47 4.93 5.77 20.96
CA PHE A 47 5.17 4.45 20.39
C PHE A 47 4.08 4.02 19.40
N GLU A 48 2.80 4.24 19.75
CA GLU A 48 1.68 3.92 18.85
C GLU A 48 1.66 4.83 17.60
N GLU A 49 2.12 6.09 17.71
CA GLU A 49 2.30 6.98 16.55
C GLU A 49 3.39 6.48 15.61
N ASP A 50 4.57 6.17 16.14
CA ASP A 50 5.71 5.66 15.38
C ASP A 50 5.36 4.32 14.69
N PHE A 51 4.61 3.46 15.39
CA PHE A 51 4.12 2.21 14.82
C PHE A 51 3.18 2.45 13.63
N VAL A 52 2.21 3.35 13.77
CA VAL A 52 1.27 3.68 12.69
C VAL A 52 2.01 4.26 11.49
N GLU A 53 2.99 5.12 11.71
CA GLU A 53 3.80 5.72 10.66
C GLU A 53 4.66 4.68 9.93
N SER A 54 5.43 3.89 10.69
CA SER A 54 6.28 2.81 10.16
C SER A 54 5.45 1.80 9.35
N PHE A 55 4.31 1.36 9.89
CA PHE A 55 3.44 0.42 9.19
C PHE A 55 2.83 1.01 7.92
N THR A 56 2.48 2.30 7.94
CA THR A 56 1.97 3.00 6.74
C THR A 56 3.05 3.06 5.66
N ASN A 57 4.29 3.36 6.03
CA ASN A 57 5.42 3.39 5.10
C ASN A 57 5.72 2.00 4.53
N PHE A 58 5.72 0.96 5.37
CA PHE A 58 5.87 -0.43 4.93
C PHE A 58 4.80 -0.84 3.90
N VAL A 59 3.52 -0.50 4.15
CA VAL A 59 2.43 -0.81 3.21
C VAL A 59 2.63 -0.07 1.88
N LYS A 60 3.03 1.21 1.92
CA LYS A 60 3.34 1.99 0.71
C LYS A 60 4.50 1.40 -0.07
N GLU A 61 5.59 1.03 0.59
CA GLU A 61 6.75 0.40 -0.05
C GLU A 61 6.41 -0.94 -0.68
N ARG A 62 5.62 -1.78 0.01
CA ARG A 62 5.16 -3.06 -0.53
C ARG A 62 4.24 -2.89 -1.72
N GLN A 63 3.35 -1.89 -1.72
CA GLN A 63 2.54 -1.56 -2.89
C GLN A 63 3.40 -1.07 -4.04
N ALA A 64 4.31 -0.12 -3.79
CA ALA A 64 5.22 0.42 -4.81
C ALA A 64 6.11 -0.65 -5.45
N ALA A 65 6.62 -1.60 -4.65
CA ALA A 65 7.37 -2.75 -5.13
C ALA A 65 6.52 -3.67 -6.02
N ARG A 66 5.26 -3.91 -5.65
CA ARG A 66 4.31 -4.71 -6.44
C ARG A 66 3.97 -4.04 -7.77
N PHE A 67 3.79 -2.72 -7.77
CA PHE A 67 3.59 -1.93 -8.99
C PHE A 67 4.84 -1.96 -9.90
N ARG A 68 6.05 -1.84 -9.34
CA ARG A 68 7.29 -1.99 -10.14
C ARG A 68 7.42 -3.37 -10.78
N GLN A 69 7.01 -4.43 -10.08
CA GLN A 69 7.00 -5.78 -10.62
C GLN A 69 5.94 -5.97 -11.73
N SER A 70 4.75 -5.37 -11.60
CA SER A 70 3.72 -5.44 -12.65
C SER A 70 4.05 -4.60 -13.89
N PHE A 71 4.86 -3.55 -13.75
CA PHE A 71 5.31 -2.72 -14.87
C PHE A 71 6.59 -3.22 -15.55
N SER A 72 7.13 -4.39 -15.17
CA SER A 72 8.19 -5.07 -15.92
C SER A 72 7.63 -5.94 -17.06
N VAL A 73 6.65 -5.41 -17.81
CA VAL A 73 6.37 -5.92 -19.15
C VAL A 73 7.17 -5.03 -20.09
N SER A 74 8.37 -5.50 -20.44
CA SER A 74 9.30 -4.79 -21.32
C SER A 74 8.56 -4.22 -22.54
N ALA A 75 8.54 -2.89 -22.69
CA ALA A 75 7.89 -2.20 -23.80
C ALA A 75 8.30 -2.77 -25.17
N LYS A 76 9.52 -3.33 -25.27
CA LYS A 76 10.02 -4.02 -26.47
C LYS A 76 9.14 -5.21 -26.88
N GLY A 77 8.59 -5.96 -25.92
CA GLY A 77 7.73 -7.12 -26.19
C GLY A 77 6.35 -6.72 -26.73
N ILE A 78 5.78 -5.62 -26.22
CA ILE A 78 4.49 -5.09 -26.70
C ILE A 78 4.62 -4.55 -28.14
N PHE A 79 5.71 -3.83 -28.44
CA PHE A 79 5.99 -3.36 -29.80
C PHE A 79 6.25 -4.51 -30.79
N GLN A 80 6.92 -5.59 -30.36
CA GLN A 80 7.12 -6.79 -31.19
C GLN A 80 5.79 -7.50 -31.50
N LEU A 81 4.90 -7.63 -30.51
CA LEU A 81 3.57 -8.21 -30.71
C LEU A 81 2.71 -7.37 -31.67
N LEU A 82 2.70 -6.04 -31.48
CA LEU A 82 1.99 -5.14 -32.39
C LEU A 82 2.56 -5.22 -33.82
N GLY A 83 3.89 -5.20 -33.98
CA GLY A 83 4.54 -5.35 -35.28
C GLY A 83 4.20 -6.68 -35.98
N LEU A 84 4.20 -7.79 -35.24
CA LEU A 84 3.83 -9.10 -35.77
C LEU A 84 2.35 -9.15 -36.20
N THR A 85 1.43 -8.57 -35.41
CA THR A 85 0.01 -8.54 -35.78
C THR A 85 -0.26 -7.74 -37.05
N VAL A 86 0.43 -6.60 -37.24
CA VAL A 86 0.32 -5.80 -38.48
C VAL A 86 0.84 -6.58 -39.69
N LEU A 87 1.98 -7.26 -39.56
CA LEU A 87 2.56 -8.08 -40.63
C LEU A 87 1.63 -9.22 -41.07
N ILE A 88 1.00 -9.90 -40.11
CA ILE A 88 0.01 -10.97 -40.40
C ILE A 88 -1.20 -10.38 -41.13
N PHE A 89 -1.70 -9.23 -40.70
CA PHE A 89 -2.86 -8.59 -41.31
C PHE A 89 -2.57 -8.15 -42.77
N VAL A 90 -1.38 -7.60 -43.02
CA VAL A 90 -0.91 -7.22 -44.36
C VAL A 90 -0.74 -8.46 -45.24
N ALA A 91 -0.14 -9.54 -44.74
CA ALA A 91 0.01 -10.79 -45.49
C ALA A 91 -1.34 -11.42 -45.86
N ILE A 92 -2.32 -11.40 -44.96
CA ILE A 92 -3.69 -11.89 -45.24
C ILE A 92 -4.39 -10.98 -46.26
N GLY A 93 -4.25 -9.66 -46.14
CA GLY A 93 -4.80 -8.69 -47.08
C GLY A 93 -4.24 -8.87 -48.51
N LEU A 94 -2.92 -9.02 -48.63
CA LEU A 94 -2.25 -9.30 -49.90
C LEU A 94 -2.69 -10.63 -50.50
N LYS A 95 -2.76 -11.71 -49.70
CA LYS A 95 -3.27 -13.00 -50.16
C LYS A 95 -4.68 -12.86 -50.74
N ARG A 96 -5.55 -12.08 -50.09
CA ARG A 96 -6.93 -11.85 -50.53
C ARG A 96 -7.03 -10.97 -51.78
N TYR A 97 -6.06 -10.10 -52.03
CA TYR A 97 -6.03 -9.22 -53.20
C TYR A 97 -5.48 -9.91 -54.47
N PHE A 98 -4.58 -10.89 -54.31
CA PHE A 98 -3.94 -11.59 -55.44
C PHE A 98 -4.56 -12.96 -55.76
N LEU A 99 -5.28 -13.61 -54.84
CA LEU A 99 -5.88 -14.95 -55.02
C LEU A 99 -7.42 -14.95 -54.92
N GLY A 100 -8.06 -13.77 -54.86
CA GLY A 100 -9.51 -13.59 -54.99
C GLY A 100 -9.80 -12.73 -56.21
#